data_AF-A0A7K9UJ17-F1
#
_entry.id   AF-A0A7K9UJ17-F1
#
_cell.length_a   1.000
_cell.length_b   1.000
_cell.length_c   1.000
_cell.angle_alpha   90.00
_cell.angle_beta   90.00
_cell.angle_gamma   90.00
#
_symmetry.space_group_name_H-M   'P 1'
#
loop_
_entity.id
_entity.type
_entity.pdbx_description
1 polymer ?
#
loop_
_entity_poly.entity_id
_entity_poly.type
_entity_poly.pdbx_seq_one_letter_code
_entity_poly.pdbx_strand_id
1 'polypeptide(L)'
;GSFTIRLLQTSTFQNTSFVDTEGLGLLEDIELGSLDKHTWNIHFYKPWVSPALPRSDWETLKKMLKLYLQHFNHLINEGAMQKDVPYPFVAQCMAGCELYPNRTSRAFAYVGYNGQDFLSLDMNDATWLLSQDTDLARYVQAVLQNYTAFSELVEVIFNDTCVGDMEMIMRYGKAALERQEPPVATVFARTPRPDQILLVCRVTGFYPRPISVAWLRDGQEVPPGPAVNTSATLPNADLTYQLRSTLAVAPHDGHSYACRVRHRSLGTRSLLIPWGNSEVVLIAGLRAGLLAAMAVAAIM
;
A
#
# COMPACT_ATOMS: atom_id res chain seq x y z
N GLY A 1 6.29 9.02 -12.31
CA GLY A 1 5.47 9.26 -11.11
C GLY A 1 6.39 9.70 -10.00
N SER A 2 5.84 10.29 -8.95
CA SER A 2 6.56 10.46 -7.69
C SER A 2 6.71 9.12 -6.96
N PHE A 3 7.62 9.07 -5.98
CA PHE A 3 7.78 7.95 -5.06
C PHE A 3 7.82 8.45 -3.63
N THR A 4 7.15 7.75 -2.72
CA THR A 4 6.99 8.15 -1.33
C THR A 4 7.60 7.12 -0.40
N ILE A 5 8.47 7.55 0.50
CA ILE A 5 8.88 6.77 1.67
C ILE A 5 8.10 7.24 2.89
N ARG A 6 7.64 6.29 3.70
CA ARG A 6 6.89 6.54 4.93
C ARG A 6 7.50 5.71 6.06
N LEU A 7 7.76 6.36 7.18
CA LEU A 7 8.01 5.73 8.46
C LEU A 7 6.74 5.88 9.30
N LEU A 8 6.21 4.76 9.75
CA LEU A 8 5.06 4.67 10.61
C LEU A 8 5.52 4.24 11.99
N GLN A 9 5.06 4.92 13.02
CA GLN A 9 5.22 4.55 14.41
C GLN A 9 3.83 4.47 15.05
N THR A 10 3.60 3.41 15.81
CA THR A 10 2.44 3.30 16.70
C THR A 10 2.95 2.99 18.09
N SER A 11 2.57 3.81 19.07
CA SER A 11 2.94 3.65 20.47
C SER A 11 1.68 3.55 21.32
N THR A 12 1.51 2.40 21.97
CA THR A 12 0.39 2.11 22.87
C THR A 12 0.85 2.29 24.30
N PHE A 13 0.34 3.33 24.95
CA PHE A 13 0.61 3.64 26.34
C PHE A 13 -0.41 2.89 27.18
N GLN A 14 0.00 1.78 27.82
CA GLN A 14 -0.92 0.94 28.60
C GLN A 14 -1.15 1.49 30.01
N ASN A 15 -0.11 2.10 30.58
CA ASN A 15 -0.10 2.77 31.87
C ASN A 15 1.14 3.68 31.94
N THR A 16 1.35 4.32 33.09
CA THR A 16 2.44 5.27 33.32
C THR A 16 3.86 4.68 33.24
N SER A 17 4.01 3.36 33.18
CA SER A 17 5.32 2.68 33.20
C SER A 17 5.54 1.74 32.02
N PHE A 18 4.51 1.47 31.21
CA PHE A 18 4.59 0.50 30.11
C PHE A 18 4.03 1.08 28.82
N VAL A 19 4.91 1.18 27.83
CA VAL A 19 4.63 1.64 26.48
C VAL A 19 5.12 0.58 25.51
N ASP A 20 4.24 0.16 24.62
CA ASP A 20 4.57 -0.76 23.52
C ASP A 20 4.69 0.05 22.23
N THR A 21 5.83 -0.03 21.55
CA THR A 21 6.13 0.79 20.37
C THR A 21 6.51 -0.09 19.19
N GLU A 22 5.73 0.04 18.12
CA GLU A 22 5.97 -0.60 16.83
C GLU A 22 6.35 0.44 15.79
N GLY A 23 7.20 0.04 14.83
CA GLY A 23 7.60 0.88 13.71
C GLY A 23 7.66 0.10 12.41
N LEU A 24 7.27 0.74 11.30
CA LEU A 24 7.26 0.17 9.95
C LEU A 24 7.76 1.19 8.93
N GLY A 25 8.72 0.80 8.10
CA GLY A 25 9.20 1.58 6.95
C GLY A 25 8.62 1.06 5.64
N LEU A 26 8.08 1.97 4.82
CA LEU A 26 7.44 1.67 3.54
C LEU A 26 8.06 2.52 2.43
N LEU A 27 8.35 1.92 1.28
CA LEU A 27 8.52 2.63 0.00
C LEU A 27 7.30 2.30 -0.85
N GLU A 28 6.44 3.30 -1.09
CA GLU A 28 5.10 3.07 -1.63
C GLU A 28 4.31 2.04 -0.78
N ASP A 29 4.03 0.87 -1.36
CA ASP A 29 3.37 -0.27 -0.72
C ASP A 29 4.36 -1.40 -0.34
N ILE A 30 5.66 -1.17 -0.51
CA ILE A 30 6.71 -2.14 -0.21
C ILE A 30 7.21 -1.92 1.22
N GLU A 31 6.94 -2.89 2.09
CA GLU A 31 7.52 -2.92 3.44
C GLU A 31 9.03 -3.16 3.38
N LEU A 32 9.81 -2.16 3.79
CA LEU A 32 11.27 -2.19 3.80
C LEU A 32 11.81 -2.90 5.04
N GLY A 33 11.15 -2.72 6.17
CA GLY A 33 11.53 -3.29 7.47
C GLY A 33 10.71 -2.72 8.61
N SER A 34 10.91 -3.28 9.80
CA SER A 34 10.20 -2.91 11.02
C SER A 34 11.15 -2.76 12.20
N LEU A 35 10.64 -2.24 13.32
CA LEU A 35 11.37 -2.22 14.59
C LEU A 35 11.14 -3.50 15.36
N ASP A 36 12.23 -4.04 15.92
CA ASP A 36 12.14 -5.03 16.98
C ASP A 36 11.48 -4.40 18.21
N LYS A 37 10.41 -5.04 18.69
CA LYS A 37 9.56 -4.53 19.78
C LYS A 37 10.28 -4.26 21.10
N HIS A 38 11.41 -4.95 21.36
CA HIS A 38 12.11 -4.87 22.63
C HIS A 38 13.36 -3.99 22.57
N THR A 39 14.06 -4.03 21.44
CA THR A 39 15.38 -3.38 21.29
C THR A 39 15.35 -2.14 20.39
N TRP A 40 14.24 -1.92 19.68
CA TRP A 40 14.07 -0.92 18.62
C TRP A 40 15.18 -0.98 17.57
N ASN A 41 15.74 -2.17 17.34
CA ASN A 41 16.64 -2.41 16.22
C ASN A 41 15.81 -2.57 14.94
N ILE A 42 16.32 -2.02 13.83
CA ILE A 42 15.66 -2.14 12.53
C ILE A 42 15.90 -3.56 11.97
N HIS A 43 14.82 -4.28 11.70
CA HIS A 43 14.81 -5.54 10.98
C HIS A 43 14.38 -5.30 9.53
N PHE A 44 15.32 -5.37 8.59
CA PHE A 44 15.02 -5.20 7.17
C PHE A 44 14.36 -6.45 6.58
N TYR A 45 13.21 -6.28 5.94
CA TYR A 45 12.51 -7.36 5.25
C TYR A 45 13.03 -7.61 3.85
N LYS A 46 13.57 -6.57 3.21
CA LYS A 46 14.09 -6.67 1.85
C LYS A 46 15.62 -6.69 1.87
N PRO A 47 16.25 -7.69 1.23
CA PRO A 47 17.70 -7.88 1.30
C PRO A 47 18.49 -6.73 0.64
N TRP A 48 17.84 -5.96 -0.23
CA TRP A 48 18.44 -4.84 -0.95
C TRP A 48 18.38 -3.50 -0.19
N VAL A 49 17.68 -3.42 0.94
CA VAL A 49 17.57 -2.16 1.70
C VAL A 49 18.86 -1.88 2.47
N SER A 50 19.36 -2.84 3.26
CA SER A 50 20.58 -2.63 4.05
C SER A 50 21.81 -2.27 3.20
N PRO A 51 22.04 -2.85 2.01
CA PRO A 51 23.15 -2.45 1.14
C PRO A 51 22.96 -1.11 0.42
N ALA A 52 21.74 -0.55 0.41
CA ALA A 52 21.44 0.66 -0.36
C ALA A 52 22.16 1.91 0.18
N LEU A 53 22.37 1.97 1.51
CA LEU A 53 23.09 3.05 2.18
C LEU A 53 24.38 2.53 2.83
N PRO A 54 25.41 3.39 2.95
CA PRO A 54 26.60 3.10 3.74
C PRO A 54 26.28 2.64 5.16
N ARG A 55 27.13 1.74 5.70
CA ARG A 55 26.96 1.24 7.07
C ARG A 55 26.99 2.36 8.10
N SER A 56 27.84 3.38 7.91
CA SER A 56 27.90 4.57 8.77
C SER A 56 26.54 5.25 8.89
N ASP A 57 25.84 5.38 7.77
CA ASP A 57 24.61 6.15 7.67
C ASP A 57 23.49 5.39 8.36
N TRP A 58 23.44 4.06 8.17
CA TRP A 58 22.55 3.20 8.96
C TRP A 58 22.82 3.26 10.46
N GLU A 59 24.08 3.29 10.90
CA GLU A 59 24.39 3.41 12.33
C GLU A 59 23.99 4.77 12.90
N THR A 60 24.13 5.85 12.12
CA THR A 60 23.64 7.19 12.50
C THR A 60 22.12 7.19 12.61
N LEU A 61 21.40 6.69 11.60
CA LEU A 61 19.93 6.60 11.60
C LEU A 61 19.40 5.78 12.77
N LYS A 62 20.00 4.62 13.07
CA LYS A 62 19.62 3.79 14.22
C LYS A 62 19.78 4.52 15.54
N LYS A 63 20.87 5.26 15.74
CA LYS A 63 21.10 6.03 16.97
C LYS A 63 20.09 7.16 17.12
N MET A 64 19.88 7.93 16.05
CA MET A 64 18.91 9.02 16.05
C MET A 64 17.49 8.50 16.34
N LEU A 65 17.08 7.42 15.69
CA LEU A 65 15.77 6.81 15.90
C LEU A 65 15.59 6.33 17.35
N LYS A 66 16.60 5.66 17.94
CA LYS A 66 16.53 5.22 19.34
C LYS A 66 16.39 6.38 20.32
N LEU A 67 17.19 7.43 20.16
CA LEU A 67 17.11 8.62 21.01
C LEU A 67 15.73 9.28 20.90
N TYR A 68 15.21 9.40 19.68
CA TYR A 68 13.87 9.91 19.46
C TYR A 68 12.79 9.07 20.15
N LEU A 69 12.79 7.74 19.97
CA LEU A 69 11.78 6.87 20.59
C LEU A 69 11.81 6.94 22.12
N GLN A 70 13.01 7.01 22.71
CA GLN A 70 13.18 7.18 24.16
C GLN A 70 12.56 8.49 24.65
N HIS A 71 12.90 9.60 24.00
CA HIS A 71 12.40 10.91 24.39
C HIS A 71 10.90 11.06 24.11
N PHE A 72 10.41 10.56 22.98
CA PHE A 72 9.00 10.56 22.62
C PHE A 72 8.17 9.83 23.68
N ASN A 73 8.54 8.60 24.02
CA ASN A 73 7.82 7.82 25.02
C ASN A 73 7.84 8.50 26.39
N HIS A 74 8.97 9.09 26.80
CA HIS A 74 9.07 9.82 28.06
C HIS A 74 8.15 11.04 28.09
N LEU A 75 8.24 11.90 27.08
CA LEU A 75 7.53 13.18 26.99
C LEU A 75 6.02 13.00 26.87
N ILE A 76 5.56 12.05 26.06
CA ILE A 76 4.13 11.77 25.91
C ILE A 76 3.54 11.20 27.19
N ASN A 77 4.25 10.31 27.88
CA ASN A 77 3.80 9.71 29.13
C ASN A 77 3.75 10.76 30.27
N GLU A 78 4.75 11.63 30.35
CA GLU A 78 4.75 12.75 31.30
C GLU A 78 3.58 13.71 31.04
N GLY A 79 3.38 14.12 29.78
CA GLY A 79 2.26 14.99 29.40
C GLY A 79 0.90 14.35 29.68
N ALA A 80 0.75 13.05 29.43
CA ALA A 80 -0.46 12.31 29.76
C ALA A 80 -0.76 12.29 31.26
N MET A 81 0.26 12.16 32.12
CA MET A 81 0.11 12.26 33.57
C MET A 81 -0.28 13.68 34.01
N GLN A 82 0.35 14.71 33.44
CA GLN A 82 0.04 16.12 33.79
C GLN A 82 -1.36 16.56 33.36
N LYS A 83 -1.95 15.89 32.37
CA LYS A 83 -3.26 16.22 31.79
C LYS A 83 -4.35 15.21 32.10
N ASP A 84 -4.10 14.30 33.05
CA ASP A 84 -5.04 13.26 33.46
C ASP A 84 -5.64 12.49 32.26
N VAL A 85 -4.81 12.23 31.25
CA VAL A 85 -5.23 11.48 30.06
C VAL A 85 -5.50 10.03 30.45
N PRO A 86 -6.68 9.47 30.11
CA PRO A 86 -7.00 8.10 30.46
C PRO A 86 -6.16 7.10 29.68
N TYR A 87 -5.62 6.11 30.39
CA TYR A 87 -4.95 4.96 29.81
C TYR A 87 -5.95 3.79 29.63
N PRO A 88 -5.74 2.90 28.65
CA PRO A 88 -4.71 2.99 27.62
C PRO A 88 -5.08 4.02 26.54
N PHE A 89 -4.06 4.59 25.91
CA PHE A 89 -4.23 5.42 24.70
C PHE A 89 -3.16 5.08 23.67
N VAL A 90 -3.42 5.47 22.42
CA VAL A 90 -2.53 5.24 21.29
C VAL A 90 -2.10 6.57 20.70
N ALA A 91 -0.78 6.76 20.61
CA ALA A 91 -0.17 7.84 19.83
C ALA A 91 0.49 7.25 18.59
N GLN A 92 0.26 7.87 17.44
CA GLN A 92 0.82 7.43 16.16
C GLN A 92 1.61 8.58 15.54
N CYS A 93 2.76 8.27 14.96
CA CYS A 93 3.53 9.23 14.18
C CYS A 93 3.74 8.67 12.78
N MET A 94 3.54 9.51 11.77
CA MET A 94 3.87 9.20 10.38
C MET A 94 4.78 10.31 9.89
N ALA A 95 5.98 9.96 9.42
CA ALA A 95 6.88 10.92 8.79
C ALA A 95 7.46 10.32 7.51
N GLY A 96 7.81 11.17 6.54
CA GLY A 96 8.28 10.69 5.26
C GLY A 96 8.62 11.80 4.29
N CYS A 97 8.95 11.40 3.07
CA CYS A 97 9.10 12.33 1.97
C CYS A 97 8.57 11.75 0.66
N GLU A 98 8.02 12.63 -0.17
CA GLU A 98 7.66 12.36 -1.55
C GLU A 98 8.74 12.93 -2.48
N LEU A 99 9.35 12.07 -3.30
CA LEU A 99 10.34 12.44 -4.31
C LEU A 99 9.66 12.60 -5.68
N TYR A 100 9.79 13.78 -6.28
CA TYR A 100 9.20 14.11 -7.58
C TYR A 100 10.19 13.86 -8.74
N PRO A 101 9.69 13.67 -9.98
CA PRO A 101 10.54 13.41 -11.16
C PRO A 101 11.58 14.50 -11.47
N ASN A 102 11.31 15.74 -11.08
CA ASN A 102 12.22 16.89 -11.22
C ASN A 102 13.30 16.95 -10.12
N ARG A 103 13.45 15.89 -9.31
CA ARG A 103 14.39 15.80 -8.19
C ARG A 103 14.16 16.79 -7.05
N THR A 104 12.96 17.36 -6.94
CA THR A 104 12.53 18.01 -5.71
C THR A 104 11.88 16.99 -4.79
N SER A 105 11.98 17.19 -3.48
CA SER A 105 11.25 16.40 -2.48
C SER A 105 10.28 17.28 -1.69
N ARG A 106 9.28 16.64 -1.09
CA ARG A 106 8.42 17.24 -0.07
C ARG A 106 8.38 16.32 1.13
N ALA A 107 8.91 16.79 2.26
CA ALA A 107 8.79 16.12 3.54
C ALA A 107 7.39 16.33 4.15
N PHE A 108 6.97 15.40 5.01
CA PHE A 108 5.76 15.52 5.81
C PHE A 108 5.93 14.81 7.14
N ALA A 109 5.24 15.31 8.17
CA ALA A 109 5.06 14.60 9.43
C ALA A 109 3.67 14.85 10.01
N TYR A 110 3.08 13.80 10.57
CA TYR A 110 1.74 13.77 11.16
C TYR A 110 1.77 13.04 12.49
N VAL A 111 0.93 13.50 13.41
CA VAL A 111 0.66 12.86 14.70
C VAL A 111 -0.82 12.52 14.75
N GLY A 112 -1.13 11.28 15.13
CA GLY A 112 -2.48 10.81 15.41
C GLY A 112 -2.66 10.42 16.87
N TYR A 113 -3.86 10.61 17.39
CA TYR A 113 -4.24 10.24 18.75
C TYR A 113 -5.53 9.40 18.72
N ASN A 114 -5.48 8.19 19.28
CA ASN A 114 -6.58 7.22 19.28
C ASN A 114 -7.23 7.03 17.89
N GLY A 115 -6.39 6.97 16.85
CA GLY A 115 -6.82 6.74 15.46
C GLY A 115 -7.44 7.96 14.77
N GLN A 116 -7.32 9.16 15.35
CA GLN A 116 -7.77 10.40 14.74
C GLN A 116 -6.60 11.34 14.45
N ASP A 117 -6.71 12.13 13.38
CA ASP A 117 -5.73 13.17 13.04
C ASP A 117 -5.62 14.18 14.19
N PHE A 118 -4.40 14.49 14.64
CA PHE A 118 -4.18 15.30 15.83
C PHE A 118 -3.36 16.55 15.51
N LEU A 119 -2.16 16.38 14.96
CA LEU A 119 -1.24 17.46 14.58
C LEU A 119 -0.53 17.14 13.25
N SER A 120 -0.11 18.16 12.54
CA SER A 120 0.77 18.04 11.37
C SER A 120 1.91 19.06 11.43
N LEU A 121 3.10 18.71 10.95
CA LEU A 121 4.22 19.63 10.86
C LEU A 121 4.21 20.32 9.49
N ASP A 122 4.14 21.65 9.50
CA ASP A 122 4.48 22.45 8.31
C ASP A 122 6.01 22.49 8.19
N MET A 123 6.52 21.84 7.15
CA MET A 123 7.95 21.74 6.89
C MET A 123 8.56 23.03 6.33
N ASN A 124 7.77 24.00 5.87
CA ASN A 124 8.30 25.26 5.35
C ASN A 124 8.74 26.20 6.49
N ASP A 125 7.89 26.31 7.50
CA ASP A 125 8.09 27.21 8.64
C ASP A 125 8.51 26.45 9.92
N ALA A 126 8.65 25.13 9.85
CA ALA A 126 8.89 24.23 10.98
C ALA A 126 7.88 24.41 12.13
N THR A 127 6.60 24.60 11.79
CA THR A 127 5.53 24.86 12.77
C THR A 127 4.52 23.72 12.86
N TRP A 128 4.12 23.38 14.08
CA TRP A 128 3.05 22.40 14.31
C TRP A 128 1.68 23.05 14.11
N LEU A 129 0.84 22.43 13.29
CA LEU A 129 -0.53 22.83 12.99
C LEU A 129 -1.53 21.86 13.63
N LEU A 130 -2.64 22.41 14.14
CA LEU A 130 -3.72 21.65 14.75
C LEU A 130 -4.62 21.03 13.67
N SER A 131 -4.81 19.72 13.73
CA SER A 131 -5.87 19.05 12.96
C SER A 131 -7.20 19.02 13.73
N GLN A 132 -7.12 19.06 15.06
CA GLN A 132 -8.26 19.21 15.96
C GLN A 132 -7.99 20.30 17.00
N ASP A 133 -8.96 21.18 17.23
CA ASP A 133 -8.83 22.27 18.19
C ASP A 133 -9.36 21.87 19.58
N THR A 134 -8.59 21.03 20.28
CA THR A 134 -8.88 20.58 21.66
C THR A 134 -7.82 21.10 22.64
N ASP A 135 -8.16 21.19 23.92
CA ASP A 135 -7.21 21.64 24.95
C ASP A 135 -5.97 20.74 25.03
N LEU A 136 -6.14 19.42 24.84
CA LEU A 136 -5.04 18.48 24.77
C LEU A 136 -4.15 18.71 23.54
N ALA A 137 -4.76 18.96 22.37
CA ALA A 137 -4.01 19.24 21.14
C ALA A 137 -3.20 20.54 21.25
N ARG A 138 -3.77 21.61 21.80
CA ARG A 138 -3.04 22.88 22.04
C ARG A 138 -1.89 22.70 23.03
N TYR A 139 -2.08 21.91 24.08
CA TYR A 139 -1.01 21.59 25.02
C TYR A 139 0.13 20.84 24.32
N VAL A 140 -0.16 19.76 23.58
CA VAL A 140 0.87 18.99 22.87
C VAL A 140 1.55 19.84 21.80
N GLN A 141 0.81 20.68 21.08
CA GLN A 141 1.38 21.62 20.12
C GLN A 141 2.41 22.55 20.79
N ALA A 142 2.08 23.14 21.93
CA ALA A 142 2.99 24.01 22.67
C ALA A 142 4.24 23.25 23.17
N VAL A 143 4.06 22.00 23.60
CA VAL A 143 5.19 21.13 24.00
C VAL A 143 6.09 20.85 22.79
N LEU A 144 5.54 20.46 21.65
CA LEU A 144 6.31 20.17 20.43
C LEU A 144 6.95 21.42 19.80
N GLN A 145 6.39 22.62 20.03
CA GLN A 145 7.02 23.88 19.66
C GLN A 145 8.25 24.21 20.51
N ASN A 146 8.25 23.81 21.79
CA ASN A 146 9.38 24.04 22.69
C ASN A 146 10.42 22.90 22.65
N TYR A 147 9.98 21.69 22.31
CA TYR A 147 10.80 20.49 22.23
C TYR A 147 11.03 20.07 20.77
N THR A 148 12.10 20.59 20.18
CA THR A 148 12.37 20.50 18.73
C THR A 148 13.02 19.20 18.28
N ALA A 149 13.37 18.27 19.17
CA ALA A 149 14.12 17.06 18.78
C ALA A 149 13.40 16.21 17.72
N PHE A 150 12.07 16.15 17.73
CA PHE A 150 11.31 15.44 16.69
C PHE A 150 11.30 16.20 15.36
N SER A 151 11.10 17.51 15.36
CA SER A 151 11.13 18.32 14.14
C SER A 151 12.54 18.34 13.52
N GLU A 152 13.59 18.45 14.34
CA GLU A 152 14.99 18.37 13.90
C GLU A 152 15.30 17.00 13.27
N LEU A 153 14.81 15.90 13.86
CA LEU A 153 14.96 14.56 13.28
C LEU A 153 14.28 14.47 11.91
N VAL A 154 13.04 14.97 11.80
CA VAL A 154 12.28 14.97 10.54
C VAL A 154 13.00 15.82 9.49
N GLU A 155 13.54 16.97 9.87
CA GLU A 155 14.29 17.86 8.99
C GLU A 155 15.56 17.18 8.45
N VAL A 156 16.40 16.62 9.32
CA VAL A 156 17.64 15.93 8.92
C VAL A 156 17.36 14.72 8.02
N ILE A 157 16.37 13.90 8.36
CA ILE A 157 16.08 12.65 7.62
C ILE A 157 15.33 12.93 6.30
N PHE A 158 14.40 13.89 6.27
CA PHE A 158 13.49 14.03 5.13
C PHE A 158 13.67 15.30 4.33
N ASN A 159 14.25 16.37 4.88
CA ASN A 159 14.57 17.58 4.14
C ASN A 159 15.94 17.45 3.48
N ASP A 160 16.97 17.07 4.26
CA ASP A 160 18.36 17.12 3.80
C ASP A 160 18.77 15.88 2.99
N THR A 161 18.36 14.69 3.46
CA THR A 161 18.90 13.41 2.95
C THR A 161 17.94 12.65 2.04
N CYS A 162 16.64 12.97 2.08
CA CYS A 162 15.60 12.24 1.35
C CYS A 162 15.95 11.99 -0.12
N VAL A 163 16.34 13.02 -0.89
CA VAL A 163 16.58 12.88 -2.33
C VAL A 163 17.69 11.85 -2.59
N GLY A 164 18.82 11.97 -1.89
CA GLY A 164 19.97 11.08 -2.07
C GLY A 164 19.66 9.64 -1.64
N ASP A 165 19.08 9.48 -0.44
CA ASP A 165 18.77 8.17 0.12
C ASP A 165 17.70 7.45 -0.71
N MET A 166 16.66 8.16 -1.14
CA MET A 166 15.61 7.61 -2.00
C MET A 166 16.16 7.17 -3.35
N GLU A 167 17.01 7.97 -4.01
CA GLU A 167 17.62 7.58 -5.28
C GLU A 167 18.44 6.28 -5.13
N MET A 168 19.16 6.12 -4.03
CA MET A 168 19.94 4.91 -3.74
C MET A 168 19.06 3.70 -3.42
N ILE A 169 18.08 3.86 -2.52
CA ILE A 169 17.11 2.80 -2.15
C ILE A 169 16.34 2.35 -3.40
N MET A 170 15.89 3.28 -4.25
CA MET A 170 15.19 2.97 -5.49
C MET A 170 16.09 2.27 -6.51
N ARG A 171 17.38 2.65 -6.60
CA ARG A 171 18.34 1.98 -7.49
C ARG A 171 18.52 0.51 -7.09
N TYR A 172 18.70 0.24 -5.80
CA TYR A 172 18.84 -1.13 -5.28
C TYR A 172 17.52 -1.92 -5.33
N GLY A 173 16.40 -1.24 -5.09
CA GLY A 173 15.05 -1.80 -5.12
C GLY A 173 14.38 -1.85 -6.49
N LYS A 174 15.10 -1.50 -7.58
CA LYS A 174 14.53 -1.35 -8.93
C LYS A 174 13.68 -2.54 -9.35
N ALA A 175 14.18 -3.76 -9.15
CA ALA A 175 13.46 -4.98 -9.52
C ALA A 175 12.13 -5.15 -8.75
N ALA A 176 12.07 -4.71 -7.48
CA ALA A 176 10.85 -4.75 -6.69
C ALA A 176 9.85 -3.67 -7.12
N LEU A 177 10.32 -2.46 -7.42
CA LEU A 177 9.49 -1.33 -7.88
C LEU A 177 8.93 -1.55 -9.30
N GLU A 178 9.68 -2.25 -10.14
CA GLU A 178 9.28 -2.59 -11.51
C GLU A 178 8.49 -3.90 -11.61
N ARG A 179 8.39 -4.65 -10.50
CA ARG A 179 7.63 -5.91 -10.41
C ARG A 179 6.22 -5.70 -10.92
N GLN A 180 5.78 -6.65 -11.76
CA GLN A 180 4.45 -6.63 -12.34
C GLN A 180 3.90 -8.06 -12.36
N GLU A 181 2.75 -8.26 -11.73
CA GLU A 181 2.04 -9.53 -11.71
C GLU A 181 0.72 -9.36 -12.47
N PRO A 182 0.42 -10.20 -13.47
CA PRO A 182 -0.83 -10.14 -14.21
C PRO A 182 -2.03 -10.58 -13.37
N PRO A 183 -3.17 -9.86 -13.44
CA PRO A 183 -4.38 -10.30 -12.77
C PRO A 183 -4.87 -11.63 -13.32
N VAL A 184 -5.43 -12.44 -12.45
CA VAL A 184 -6.32 -13.55 -12.79
C VAL A 184 -7.74 -13.12 -12.47
N ALA A 185 -8.67 -13.34 -13.40
CA ALA A 185 -10.06 -12.93 -13.24
C ALA A 185 -11.02 -14.07 -13.57
N THR A 186 -12.09 -14.18 -12.78
CA THR A 186 -13.17 -15.14 -13.01
C THR A 186 -14.52 -14.45 -12.88
N VAL A 187 -15.50 -14.87 -13.68
CA VAL A 187 -16.87 -14.37 -13.63
C VAL A 187 -17.82 -15.51 -13.30
N PHE A 188 -18.68 -15.31 -12.31
CA PHE A 188 -19.71 -16.26 -11.91
C PHE A 188 -20.99 -15.52 -11.50
N ALA A 189 -22.11 -16.23 -11.43
CA ALA A 189 -23.39 -15.68 -11.02
C ALA A 189 -23.75 -16.05 -9.58
N ARG A 190 -24.43 -15.16 -8.87
CA ARG A 190 -25.14 -15.42 -7.63
C ARG A 190 -26.59 -15.01 -7.80
N THR A 191 -27.53 -15.82 -7.32
CA THR A 191 -28.96 -15.57 -7.46
C THR A 191 -29.56 -15.37 -6.07
N PRO A 192 -29.50 -14.15 -5.49
CA PRO A 192 -30.05 -13.88 -4.16
C PRO A 192 -31.59 -13.96 -4.13
N ARG A 193 -32.24 -13.69 -5.26
CA ARG A 193 -33.70 -13.74 -5.45
C ARG A 193 -34.03 -14.24 -6.86
N PRO A 194 -35.21 -14.83 -7.10
CA PRO A 194 -35.58 -15.34 -8.43
C PRO A 194 -35.58 -14.28 -9.55
N ASP A 195 -35.85 -13.02 -9.20
CA ASP A 195 -35.94 -11.86 -10.10
C ASP A 195 -34.62 -11.09 -10.26
N GLN A 196 -33.54 -11.55 -9.62
CA GLN A 196 -32.26 -10.84 -9.62
C GLN A 196 -31.08 -11.80 -9.76
N ILE A 197 -30.25 -11.56 -10.77
CA ILE A 197 -28.95 -12.21 -10.94
C ILE A 197 -27.86 -11.19 -10.63
N LEU A 198 -26.90 -11.57 -9.81
CA LEU A 198 -25.69 -10.80 -9.53
C LEU A 198 -24.51 -11.47 -10.24
N LEU A 199 -23.99 -10.82 -11.28
CA LEU A 199 -22.74 -11.23 -11.90
C LEU A 199 -21.59 -10.72 -11.05
N VAL A 200 -20.65 -11.60 -10.69
CA VAL A 200 -19.51 -11.28 -9.84
C VAL A 200 -18.24 -11.56 -10.62
N CYS A 201 -17.46 -10.51 -10.85
CA CYS A 201 -16.10 -10.58 -11.38
C CYS A 201 -15.12 -10.52 -10.21
N ARG A 202 -14.44 -11.64 -9.92
CA ARG A 202 -13.36 -11.69 -8.94
C ARG A 202 -12.03 -11.53 -9.67
N VAL A 203 -11.21 -10.58 -9.22
CA VAL A 203 -9.88 -10.31 -9.79
C VAL A 203 -8.86 -10.44 -8.67
N THR A 204 -7.77 -11.19 -8.87
CA THR A 204 -6.75 -11.46 -7.86
C THR A 204 -5.37 -11.66 -8.47
N GLY A 205 -4.32 -11.63 -7.65
CA GLY A 205 -2.96 -11.98 -8.07
C GLY A 205 -2.23 -10.86 -8.83
N PHE A 206 -2.77 -9.63 -8.83
CA PHE A 206 -2.17 -8.52 -9.56
C PHE A 206 -1.29 -7.65 -8.68
N TYR A 207 -0.25 -7.09 -9.27
CA TYR A 207 0.61 -6.07 -8.69
C TYR A 207 1.18 -5.19 -9.80
N PRO A 208 1.23 -3.85 -9.66
CA PRO A 208 0.94 -3.07 -8.45
C PRO A 208 -0.55 -2.81 -8.20
N ARG A 209 -0.86 -2.15 -7.08
CA ARG A 209 -2.22 -1.89 -6.58
C ARG A 209 -3.20 -1.24 -7.58
N PRO A 210 -2.81 -0.25 -8.42
CA PRO A 210 -3.74 0.43 -9.32
C PRO A 210 -4.28 -0.48 -10.44
N ILE A 211 -5.60 -0.63 -10.51
CA ILE A 211 -6.30 -1.48 -11.47
C ILE A 211 -7.64 -0.83 -11.88
N SER A 212 -8.12 -1.13 -13.08
CA SER A 212 -9.44 -0.72 -13.55
C SER A 212 -10.26 -1.96 -13.92
N VAL A 213 -11.46 -2.06 -13.35
CA VAL A 213 -12.42 -3.15 -13.59
C VAL A 213 -13.75 -2.55 -13.99
N ALA A 214 -14.28 -2.95 -15.14
CA ALA A 214 -15.52 -2.46 -15.70
C ALA A 214 -16.38 -3.62 -16.21
N TRP A 215 -17.69 -3.44 -16.18
CA TRP A 215 -18.62 -4.36 -16.84
C TRP A 215 -18.94 -3.88 -18.25
N LEU A 216 -19.06 -4.82 -19.17
CA LEU A 216 -19.56 -4.60 -20.52
C LEU A 216 -20.91 -5.29 -20.67
N ARG A 217 -21.89 -4.59 -21.24
CA ARG A 217 -23.17 -5.11 -21.73
C ARG A 217 -23.18 -4.95 -23.25
N ASP A 218 -23.23 -6.05 -23.99
CA ASP A 218 -23.15 -6.08 -25.46
C ASP A 218 -21.95 -5.31 -26.02
N GLY A 219 -20.81 -5.47 -25.34
CA GLY A 219 -19.55 -4.79 -25.68
C GLY A 219 -19.46 -3.33 -25.24
N GLN A 220 -20.56 -2.72 -24.77
CA GLN A 220 -20.59 -1.35 -24.28
C GLN A 220 -20.36 -1.29 -22.77
N GLU A 221 -19.55 -0.34 -22.32
CA GLU A 221 -19.24 -0.18 -20.90
C GLU A 221 -20.47 0.26 -20.09
N VAL A 222 -20.78 -0.47 -19.03
CA VAL A 222 -21.84 -0.12 -18.09
C VAL A 222 -21.33 1.04 -17.23
N PRO A 223 -22.02 2.20 -17.21
CA PRO A 223 -21.59 3.33 -16.42
C PRO A 223 -21.67 3.03 -14.91
N PRO A 224 -20.86 3.72 -14.08
CA PRO A 224 -21.01 3.67 -12.63
C PRO A 224 -22.44 4.00 -12.22
N GLY A 225 -22.99 3.23 -11.28
CA GLY A 225 -24.36 3.40 -10.84
C GLY A 225 -24.79 2.34 -9.83
N PRO A 226 -26.04 2.37 -9.35
CA PRO A 226 -26.51 1.49 -8.28
C PRO A 226 -26.48 -0.01 -8.65
N ALA A 227 -26.45 -0.33 -9.94
CA ALA A 227 -26.34 -1.71 -10.43
C ALA A 227 -24.91 -2.26 -10.33
N VAL A 228 -23.88 -1.41 -10.27
CA VAL A 228 -22.47 -1.80 -10.23
C VAL A 228 -21.90 -1.51 -8.84
N ASN A 229 -21.33 -2.53 -8.21
CA ASN A 229 -20.66 -2.40 -6.93
C ASN A 229 -19.27 -3.06 -6.98
N THR A 230 -18.23 -2.23 -6.93
CA THR A 230 -16.83 -2.69 -6.89
C THR A 230 -16.28 -2.52 -5.48
N SER A 231 -15.75 -3.59 -4.90
CA SER A 231 -15.14 -3.57 -3.58
C SER A 231 -13.84 -2.75 -3.57
N ALA A 232 -13.41 -2.33 -2.38
CA ALA A 232 -12.05 -1.88 -2.18
C ALA A 232 -11.05 -2.97 -2.61
N THR A 233 -9.87 -2.52 -3.05
CA THR A 233 -8.72 -3.40 -3.32
C THR A 233 -8.12 -3.86 -2.00
N LEU A 234 -8.06 -5.18 -1.80
CA LEU A 234 -7.55 -5.83 -0.61
C LEU A 234 -6.19 -6.49 -0.90
N PRO A 235 -5.27 -6.53 0.09
CA PRO A 235 -4.00 -7.23 -0.05
C PRO A 235 -4.16 -8.75 0.04
N ASN A 236 -3.22 -9.47 -0.57
CA ASN A 236 -2.98 -10.90 -0.40
C ASN A 236 -1.69 -11.13 0.39
N ALA A 237 -1.55 -12.32 0.99
CA ALA A 237 -0.34 -12.69 1.75
C ALA A 237 0.92 -12.81 0.87
N ASP A 238 0.77 -13.01 -0.43
CA ASP A 238 1.86 -13.09 -1.43
C ASP A 238 2.28 -11.72 -1.99
N LEU A 239 1.86 -10.64 -1.33
CA LEU A 239 2.13 -9.25 -1.71
C LEU A 239 1.50 -8.85 -3.07
N THR A 240 0.47 -9.57 -3.51
CA THR A 240 -0.41 -9.15 -4.61
C THR A 240 -1.72 -8.57 -4.07
N TYR A 241 -2.62 -8.17 -4.97
CA TYR A 241 -3.91 -7.59 -4.63
C TYR A 241 -5.08 -8.39 -5.19
N GLN A 242 -6.24 -8.19 -4.59
CA GLN A 242 -7.51 -8.71 -5.05
C GLN A 242 -8.65 -7.70 -4.88
N LEU A 243 -9.69 -7.83 -5.71
CA LEU A 243 -10.95 -7.12 -5.57
C LEU A 243 -12.10 -7.92 -6.21
N ARG A 244 -13.33 -7.50 -5.98
CA ARG A 244 -14.50 -7.99 -6.72
C ARG A 244 -15.34 -6.84 -7.26
N SER A 245 -15.88 -7.01 -8.45
CA SER A 245 -16.93 -6.14 -8.99
C SER A 245 -18.19 -6.94 -9.22
N THR A 246 -19.34 -6.39 -8.82
CA THR A 246 -20.65 -7.03 -8.95
C THR A 246 -21.54 -6.18 -9.85
N LEU A 247 -22.28 -6.83 -10.75
CA LEU A 247 -23.31 -6.20 -11.58
C LEU A 247 -24.66 -6.89 -11.34
N ALA A 248 -25.68 -6.13 -10.99
CA ALA A 248 -27.06 -6.61 -10.95
C ALA A 248 -27.68 -6.60 -12.35
N VAL A 249 -28.22 -7.73 -12.78
CA VAL A 249 -28.90 -7.93 -14.07
C VAL A 249 -30.24 -8.63 -13.88
N ALA A 250 -31.15 -8.44 -14.82
CA ALA A 250 -32.43 -9.12 -14.79
C ALA A 250 -32.27 -10.54 -15.38
N PRO A 251 -32.95 -11.56 -14.82
CA PRO A 251 -32.98 -12.88 -15.44
C PRO A 251 -33.50 -12.79 -16.88
N HIS A 252 -32.82 -13.47 -17.80
CA HIS A 252 -33.24 -13.59 -19.21
C HIS A 252 -33.46 -12.26 -19.93
N ASP A 253 -32.70 -11.21 -19.59
CA ASP A 253 -32.78 -9.92 -20.29
C ASP A 253 -32.23 -9.92 -21.72
N GLY A 254 -31.62 -11.03 -22.15
CA GLY A 254 -31.16 -11.24 -23.52
C GLY A 254 -29.81 -10.58 -23.84
N HIS A 255 -29.15 -10.00 -22.85
CA HIS A 255 -27.88 -9.30 -23.04
C HIS A 255 -26.68 -10.19 -22.77
N SER A 256 -25.59 -9.88 -23.47
CA SER A 256 -24.28 -10.46 -23.21
C SER A 256 -23.50 -9.61 -22.22
N TYR A 257 -22.81 -10.25 -21.28
CA TYR A 257 -22.03 -9.55 -20.26
C TYR A 257 -20.58 -10.03 -20.22
N ALA A 258 -19.66 -9.09 -20.01
CA ALA A 258 -18.26 -9.42 -19.78
C ALA A 258 -17.63 -8.50 -18.74
N CYS A 259 -16.71 -9.03 -17.95
CA CYS A 259 -15.84 -8.23 -17.10
C CYS A 259 -14.59 -7.83 -17.89
N ARG A 260 -14.27 -6.54 -17.93
CA ARG A 260 -13.04 -6.01 -18.52
C ARG A 260 -12.09 -5.56 -17.43
N VAL A 261 -10.88 -6.11 -17.43
CA VAL A 261 -9.82 -5.77 -16.48
C VAL A 261 -8.65 -5.11 -17.22
N ARG A 262 -8.29 -3.90 -16.82
CA ARG A 262 -7.11 -3.17 -17.28
C ARG A 262 -6.14 -3.01 -16.11
N HIS A 263 -4.89 -3.38 -16.36
CA HIS A 263 -3.82 -3.33 -15.37
C HIS A 263 -2.49 -3.14 -16.09
N ARG A 264 -1.54 -2.41 -15.50
CA ARG A 264 -0.30 -2.03 -16.22
C ARG A 264 0.55 -3.22 -16.65
N SER A 265 0.50 -4.34 -15.93
CA SER A 265 1.21 -5.57 -16.32
C SER A 265 0.69 -6.20 -17.63
N LEU A 266 -0.49 -5.78 -18.10
CA LEU A 266 -1.05 -6.18 -19.40
C LEU A 266 -0.66 -5.22 -20.54
N GLY A 267 0.08 -4.15 -20.24
CA GLY A 267 0.42 -3.10 -21.19
C GLY A 267 -0.84 -2.42 -21.74
N THR A 268 -0.98 -2.40 -23.06
CA THR A 268 -2.16 -1.84 -23.76
C THR A 268 -3.35 -2.81 -23.85
N ARG A 269 -3.17 -4.07 -23.41
CA ARG A 269 -4.20 -5.11 -23.48
C ARG A 269 -5.12 -5.05 -22.25
N SER A 270 -6.28 -5.68 -22.37
CA SER A 270 -7.20 -5.91 -21.25
C SER A 270 -7.63 -7.38 -21.22
N LEU A 271 -7.88 -7.91 -20.03
CA LEU A 271 -8.58 -9.20 -19.92
C LEU A 271 -10.07 -8.97 -20.12
N LEU A 272 -10.69 -9.80 -20.95
CA LEU A 272 -12.13 -9.82 -21.18
C LEU A 272 -12.63 -11.20 -20.75
N ILE A 273 -13.46 -11.22 -19.71
CA ILE A 273 -13.97 -12.43 -19.08
C ILE A 273 -15.49 -12.45 -19.29
N PRO A 274 -15.98 -13.14 -20.33
CA PRO A 274 -17.41 -13.22 -20.61
C PRO A 274 -18.13 -14.03 -19.52
N TRP A 275 -19.33 -13.60 -19.15
CA TRP A 275 -20.26 -14.41 -18.39
C TRP A 275 -21.01 -15.36 -19.35
N GLY A 276 -21.15 -16.63 -18.96
CA GLY A 276 -21.90 -17.63 -19.75
C GLY A 276 -21.06 -18.53 -20.65
N ASN A 277 -19.74 -18.28 -20.79
CA ASN A 277 -18.82 -19.19 -21.48
C ASN A 277 -17.92 -19.92 -20.47
N SER A 278 -18.36 -21.09 -20.02
CA SER A 278 -17.47 -22.10 -19.45
C SER A 278 -16.89 -22.96 -20.57
N GLU A 279 -16.23 -22.36 -21.55
CA GLU A 279 -15.31 -23.06 -22.46
C GLU A 279 -14.08 -22.18 -22.70
N VAL A 280 -12.94 -22.66 -22.20
CA VAL A 280 -11.61 -22.13 -22.52
C VAL A 280 -11.34 -22.50 -23.97
N VAL A 281 -11.66 -21.60 -24.91
CA VAL A 281 -11.27 -21.79 -26.32
C VAL A 281 -9.79 -21.39 -26.46
N LEU A 282 -8.90 -22.37 -26.25
CA LEU A 282 -7.51 -22.32 -26.72
C LEU A 282 -7.53 -22.53 -28.24
N ILE A 283 -7.48 -21.44 -29.02
CA ILE A 283 -7.14 -21.57 -30.45
C ILE A 283 -5.63 -21.77 -30.54
N ALA A 284 -5.18 -23.02 -30.39
CA ALA A 284 -3.86 -23.44 -30.82
C ALA A 284 -3.89 -23.59 -32.34
N GLY A 285 -3.16 -22.72 -33.04
CA GLY A 285 -2.94 -22.85 -34.48
C GLY A 285 -2.12 -24.09 -34.80
N LEU A 286 -2.78 -25.18 -35.18
CA LEU A 286 -2.14 -26.37 -35.73
C LEU A 286 -1.79 -26.12 -37.20
N ARG A 287 -0.50 -25.87 -37.43
CA ARG A 287 0.12 -26.01 -38.75
C ARG A 287 -0.02 -27.48 -39.17
N ALA A 288 -0.83 -27.74 -40.20
CA ALA A 288 -0.74 -28.97 -40.96
C ALA A 288 0.56 -28.93 -41.77
N GLY A 289 1.53 -29.76 -41.40
CA GLY A 289 2.83 -29.82 -42.07
C GLY A 289 3.55 -31.13 -41.75
N LEU A 290 3.40 -32.08 -42.67
CA LEU A 290 4.26 -33.24 -42.97
C LEU A 290 4.76 -34.12 -41.83
N LEU A 291 4.27 -35.37 -41.79
CA LEU A 291 5.14 -36.56 -41.68
C LEU A 291 4.47 -37.75 -42.40
N ALA A 292 4.68 -37.86 -43.72
CA ALA A 292 4.58 -39.13 -44.41
C ALA A 292 5.95 -39.81 -44.30
N ALA A 293 6.12 -40.69 -43.32
CA ALA A 293 7.29 -41.54 -43.19
C ALA A 293 6.88 -43.00 -43.39
N MET A 294 7.56 -43.63 -44.35
CA MET A 294 7.34 -44.97 -44.86
C MET A 294 7.42 -46.06 -43.79
N ALA A 295 6.51 -47.02 -43.86
CA ALA A 295 6.77 -48.39 -43.40
C ALA A 295 5.78 -49.36 -44.10
N VAL A 296 6.16 -49.88 -45.26
CA VAL A 296 5.62 -51.15 -45.77
C VAL A 296 6.81 -52.10 -45.87
N ALA A 297 6.99 -52.90 -44.83
CA ALA A 297 7.78 -54.12 -44.89
C ALA A 297 7.24 -55.07 -43.80
N ALA A 298 6.31 -55.93 -44.20
CA ALA A 298 6.13 -57.32 -43.74
C ALA A 298 4.67 -57.75 -43.98
N ILE A 299 4.46 -58.72 -44.88
CA ILE A 299 3.86 -60.04 -44.61
C ILE A 299 3.55 -60.72 -45.96
N MET A 300 4.15 -61.92 -46.10
CA MET A 300 4.01 -62.96 -47.14
C MET A 300 4.81 -62.82 -48.43
#